data_AF-A0A7C3B1F2-F1
#
_entry.id   AF-A0A7C3B1F2-F1
#
_cell.length_a   1.000
_cell.length_b   1.000
_cell.length_c   1.000
_cell.angle_alpha   90.00
_cell.angle_beta   90.00
_cell.angle_gamma   90.00
#
_symmetry.space_group_name_H-M   'P 1'
#
loop_
_entity.id
_entity.type
_entity.pdbx_description
1 polymer ?
#
loop_
_entity_poly.entity_id
_entity_poly.type
_entity_poly.pdbx_seq_one_letter_code
_entity_poly.pdbx_strand_id
1 'polypeptide(L)'
;MTIGKLYRVSDNEFITEVNYKFQDESETGWWGELTLTDYKRINDNDIYLIELDDNRWGRCRLRKRVNRAVSGVPPRYVYQFTGISELKQPE
;
A
#
# COMPACT_ATOMS: atom_id res chain seq x y z
N MET A 1 9.29 -6.85 -8.57
CA MET A 1 8.21 -6.20 -7.81
C MET A 1 8.14 -6.92 -6.49
N THR A 2 8.16 -6.19 -5.39
CA THR A 2 8.12 -6.77 -4.06
C THR A 2 6.66 -6.94 -3.65
N ILE A 3 6.35 -8.07 -3.02
CA ILE A 3 4.99 -8.43 -2.63
C ILE A 3 4.86 -8.20 -1.13
N GLY A 4 3.88 -7.39 -0.76
CA GLY A 4 3.48 -7.18 0.63
C GLY A 4 2.03 -7.57 0.82
N LYS A 5 1.51 -7.34 2.03
CA LYS A 5 0.11 -7.57 2.36
C LYS A 5 -0.52 -6.30 2.89
N LEU A 6 -1.80 -6.11 2.57
CA LEU A 6 -2.58 -4.97 3.03
C LEU A 6 -3.65 -5.43 4.00
N TYR A 7 -3.73 -4.73 5.12
CA TYR A 7 -4.70 -4.97 6.19
C TYR A 7 -5.49 -3.71 6.50
N ARG A 8 -6.72 -3.90 6.97
CA ARG A 8 -7.56 -2.83 7.47
C ARG A 8 -7.13 -2.46 8.89
N VAL A 9 -7.00 -1.16 9.18
CA VAL A 9 -6.49 -0.69 10.48
C VAL A 9 -7.46 -0.89 11.64
N SER A 10 -8.78 -0.95 11.38
CA SER A 10 -9.78 -1.04 12.44
C SER A 10 -9.80 -2.38 13.17
N ASP A 11 -9.50 -3.46 12.46
CA ASP A 11 -9.68 -4.85 12.91
C ASP A 11 -8.48 -5.75 12.54
N ASN A 12 -7.44 -5.20 11.91
CA ASN A 12 -6.33 -5.95 11.31
C ASN A 12 -6.80 -7.04 10.33
N GLU A 13 -7.96 -6.87 9.69
CA GLU A 13 -8.45 -7.82 8.70
C GLU A 13 -7.57 -7.78 7.45
N PHE A 14 -7.11 -8.96 6.99
CA PHE A 14 -6.38 -9.09 5.73
C PHE A 14 -7.29 -8.75 4.55
N ILE A 15 -6.85 -7.81 3.71
CA ILE A 15 -7.63 -7.35 2.55
C ILE A 15 -7.20 -8.10 1.28
N THR A 16 -5.91 -8.02 0.94
CA THR A 16 -5.31 -8.60 -0.27
C THR A 16 -3.79 -8.44 -0.24
N GLU A 17 -3.09 -9.14 -1.13
CA GLU A 17 -1.68 -8.90 -1.40
C GLU A 17 -1.51 -7.64 -2.27
N VAL A 18 -0.36 -7.00 -2.15
CA VAL A 18 -0.04 -5.78 -2.88
C VAL A 18 1.34 -5.88 -3.49
N ASN A 19 1.45 -5.50 -4.76
CA ASN A 19 2.76 -5.22 -5.34
C ASN A 19 3.13 -3.80 -4.97
N TYR A 20 4.23 -3.61 -4.26
CA TYR A 20 4.69 -2.28 -3.87
C TYR A 20 6.08 -1.97 -4.43
N LYS A 21 6.37 -0.67 -4.47
CA LYS A 21 7.67 -0.11 -4.78
C LYS A 21 7.89 1.13 -3.93
N PHE A 22 8.94 1.11 -3.12
CA PHE A 22 9.41 2.31 -2.43
C PHE A 22 9.99 3.31 -3.43
N GLN A 23 9.68 4.57 -3.19
CA GLN A 23 10.37 5.70 -3.82
C GLN A 23 11.28 6.39 -2.79
N ASP A 24 10.91 6.33 -1.52
CA ASP A 24 11.72 6.72 -0.37
C ASP A 24 11.46 5.74 0.77
N GLU A 25 12.52 5.24 1.41
CA GLU A 25 12.46 4.28 2.51
C GLU A 25 13.00 4.87 3.83
N SER A 26 13.02 6.20 3.95
CA SER A 26 13.46 6.88 5.17
C SER A 26 12.60 6.52 6.38
N GLU A 27 13.23 6.37 7.55
CA GLU A 27 12.59 5.90 8.80
C GLU A 27 11.33 6.70 9.18
N THR A 28 11.33 8.01 8.94
CA THR A 28 10.25 8.94 9.34
C THR A 28 9.35 9.41 8.19
N GLY A 29 9.62 9.00 6.96
CA GLY A 29 9.02 9.61 5.77
C GLY A 29 8.81 8.67 4.59
N TRP A 30 8.89 7.36 4.79
CA TRP A 30 8.80 6.37 3.73
C TRP A 30 7.50 6.51 2.92
N TRP A 31 7.64 6.41 1.60
CA TRP A 31 6.53 6.49 0.68
C TRP A 31 6.86 5.78 -0.63
N GLY A 32 5.81 5.45 -1.36
CA GLY A 32 5.96 4.77 -2.63
C GLY A 32 4.62 4.54 -3.30
N GLU A 33 4.60 3.56 -4.16
CA GLU A 33 3.42 3.20 -4.93
C GLU A 33 3.12 1.71 -4.76
N LEU A 34 1.83 1.38 -4.67
CA LEU A 34 1.37 0.01 -4.64
C LEU A 34 0.20 -0.21 -5.58
N THR A 35 0.04 -1.46 -5.99
CA THR A 35 -1.11 -1.95 -6.76
C THR A 35 -1.64 -3.19 -6.08
N LEU A 36 -2.96 -3.29 -5.97
CA LEU A 36 -3.63 -4.47 -5.43
C LEU A 36 -3.47 -5.64 -6.42
N THR A 37 -3.15 -6.84 -5.92
CA THR A 37 -3.13 -8.05 -6.77
C THR A 37 -4.54 -8.46 -7.17
N ASP A 38 -5.48 -8.38 -6.21
CA ASP A 38 -6.89 -8.66 -6.43
C ASP A 38 -7.69 -7.38 -6.65
N TYR A 39 -8.79 -7.51 -7.39
CA TYR A 39 -9.76 -6.43 -7.51
C TYR A 39 -10.58 -6.30 -6.21
N LYS A 40 -10.07 -5.47 -5.29
CA LYS A 40 -10.74 -5.11 -4.04
C LYS A 40 -11.10 -3.63 -4.02
N ARG A 41 -12.27 -3.32 -3.45
CA ARG A 41 -12.69 -1.94 -3.20
C ARG A 41 -12.11 -1.49 -1.87
N ILE A 42 -11.13 -0.60 -1.93
CA ILE A 42 -10.59 0.12 -0.77
C ILE A 42 -11.04 1.58 -0.81
N ASN A 43 -11.10 2.21 0.36
CA ASN A 43 -11.42 3.62 0.51
C ASN A 43 -10.23 4.47 0.06
N ASP A 44 -10.50 5.53 -0.69
CA ASP A 44 -9.48 6.50 -1.06
C ASP A 44 -9.17 7.42 0.13
N ASN A 45 -7.90 7.79 0.27
CA ASN A 45 -7.37 8.66 1.32
C ASN A 45 -7.53 8.12 2.77
N ASP A 46 -7.76 6.81 2.90
CA ASP A 46 -7.94 6.12 4.19
C ASP A 46 -6.60 5.54 4.70
N ILE A 47 -6.57 5.14 5.97
CA ILE A 47 -5.38 4.60 6.64
C ILE A 47 -5.45 3.07 6.63
N TYR A 48 -4.37 2.47 6.15
CA TYR A 48 -4.18 1.03 6.06
C TYR A 48 -2.91 0.61 6.78
N LEU A 49 -2.81 -0.68 7.06
CA LEU A 49 -1.63 -1.31 7.61
C LEU A 49 -1.00 -2.15 6.50
N ILE A 50 0.28 -1.91 6.22
CA ILE A 50 1.04 -2.66 5.21
C ILE A 50 2.08 -3.53 5.90
N GLU A 51 2.13 -4.79 5.53
CA GLU A 51 3.20 -5.74 5.84
C GLU A 51 4.10 -5.82 4.62
N LEU A 52 5.39 -5.55 4.82
CA LEU A 52 6.44 -5.65 3.81
C LEU A 52 6.98 -7.09 3.73
N ASP A 53 7.73 -7.39 2.68
CA ASP A 53 8.31 -8.72 2.44
C ASP A 53 9.30 -9.17 3.53
N ASP A 54 9.93 -8.22 4.21
CA ASP A 54 10.85 -8.43 5.34
C ASP A 54 10.14 -8.53 6.71
N ASN A 55 8.82 -8.69 6.70
CA ASN A 55 7.96 -8.74 7.88
C ASN A 55 7.95 -7.45 8.72
N ARG A 56 8.38 -6.31 8.17
CA ARG A 56 8.11 -5.00 8.80
C ARG A 56 6.68 -4.57 8.52
N TRP A 57 6.05 -4.00 9.54
CA TRP A 57 4.68 -3.49 9.50
C TRP A 57 4.70 -1.98 9.68
N GLY A 58 3.83 -1.30 8.95
CA GLY A 58 3.69 0.14 9.07
C GLY A 58 2.27 0.59 8.75
N ARG A 59 1.83 1.66 9.42
CA ARG A 59 0.61 2.34 9.03
C ARG A 59 0.93 3.30 7.90
N CYS A 60 0.10 3.29 6.86
CA CYS A 60 0.22 4.20 5.73
C CYS A 60 -1.13 4.76 5.33
N ARG A 61 -1.13 5.96 4.76
CA ARG A 61 -2.29 6.51 4.06
C ARG A 61 -2.20 6.11 2.60
N LEU A 62 -3.30 5.59 2.04
CA LEU A 62 -3.38 5.27 0.62
C LEU A 62 -4.15 6.35 -0.12
N ARG A 63 -3.52 6.90 -1.16
CA ARG A 63 -4.15 7.84 -2.09
C ARG A 63 -4.17 7.26 -3.48
N LYS A 64 -5.35 7.11 -4.05
CA LYS A 64 -5.55 6.63 -5.41
C LYS A 64 -4.93 7.62 -6.40
N ARG A 65 -3.97 7.15 -7.20
CA ARG A 65 -3.51 7.87 -8.37
C ARG A 65 -4.37 7.46 -9.56
N VAL A 66 -5.08 8.44 -10.12
CA VAL A 66 -5.83 8.22 -11.35
C VAL A 66 -4.81 8.20 -12.48
N ASN A 67 -4.64 7.04 -13.12
CA ASN A 67 -3.83 6.97 -14.34
C ASN A 67 -4.50 7.84 -15.41
N ARG A 68 -3.77 8.85 -15.90
CA ARG A 68 -4.10 9.55 -17.15
C ARG A 68 -4.23 8.46 -18.23
N ALA A 69 -5.36 8.42 -18.91
CA ALA A 69 -5.79 7.32 -19.77
C ALA A 69 -4.64 6.76 -20.65
N VAL A 70 -4.35 5.48 -20.50
CA VAL A 70 -3.54 4.71 -21.46
C VAL A 70 -4.51 3.74 -22.13
N SER A 71 -4.72 3.90 -23.44
CA SER A 71 -5.72 3.15 -24.19
C SER A 71 -5.48 1.64 -24.10
N GLY A 72 -6.48 0.87 -23.67
CA GLY A 72 -6.55 -0.58 -23.93
C GLY A 72 -6.25 -1.53 -22.77
N VAL A 73 -5.80 -1.05 -21.60
CA VAL A 73 -5.59 -1.92 -20.41
C VAL A 73 -6.64 -1.61 -19.35
N PRO A 74 -7.31 -2.61 -18.74
CA PRO A 74 -8.21 -2.37 -17.62
C PRO A 74 -7.51 -1.53 -16.55
N PRO A 75 -8.16 -0.50 -15.98
CA PRO A 75 -7.52 0.37 -15.01
C PRO A 75 -7.11 -0.43 -13.77
N ARG A 76 -5.84 -0.83 -13.69
CA ARG A 76 -5.22 -1.22 -12.43
C ARG A 76 -4.97 0.08 -11.66
N TYR A 77 -5.71 0.26 -10.59
CA TYR A 77 -5.54 1.41 -9.73
C TYR A 77 -4.17 1.34 -9.06
N VAL A 78 -3.35 2.36 -9.32
CA VAL A 78 -2.10 2.59 -8.60
C VAL A 78 -2.44 3.48 -7.42
N TYR A 79 -1.97 3.11 -6.24
CA TYR A 79 -2.13 3.90 -5.02
C TYR A 79 -0.76 4.39 -4.59
N GLN A 80 -0.64 5.67 -4.30
CA GLN A 80 0.50 6.17 -3.55
C GLN A 80 0.27 5.85 -2.08
N PHE A 81 1.23 5.20 -1.44
CA PHE A 81 1.25 5.03 0.00
C PHE A 81 2.22 6.02 0.64
N THR A 82 1.85 6.54 1.80
CA THR A 82 2.71 7.43 2.60
C THR A 82 2.67 6.96 4.05
N GLY A 83 3.84 6.64 4.59
CA GLY A 83 4.01 6.21 5.96
C GLY A 83 3.54 7.27 6.96
N ILE A 84 2.79 6.84 7.96
CA ILE A 84 2.40 7.67 9.11
C ILE A 84 3.01 7.17 10.43
N SER A 85 3.70 6.03 10.39
CA SER A 85 4.43 5.46 11.50
C SER A 85 5.75 4.89 11.00
N GLU A 86 6.71 4.70 11.90
CA GLU A 86 7.90 3.89 11.64
C GLU A 86 7.51 2.47 11.21
N LEU A 87 8.37 1.86 10.39
CA LEU A 87 8.28 0.44 10.02
C LEU A 87 8.89 -0.40 11.14
N LYS A 88 8.10 -1.29 11.76
CA LYS A 88 8.54 -2.14 12.87
C LYS A 88 8.19 -3.59 12.61
N GLN A 89 9.07 -4.50 13.00
CA GLN A 89 8.72 -5.91 13.07
C GLN A 89 7.87 -6.12 14.34
N PRO A 90 6.74 -6.84 14.28
CA PRO A 90 6.04 -7.26 15.48
C PRO A 90 6.94 -8.21 16.29
N GLU A 91 7.14 -7.91 17.58
CA GLU A 91 7.87 -8.77 18.52
C GLU A 91 7.16 -10.10 18.79
#